data_AF-A0A7W1F4Y1-F1
#
_entry.id   AF-A0A7W1F4Y1-F1
#
_cell.length_a   1.000
_cell.length_b   1.000
_cell.length_c   1.000
_cell.angle_alpha   90.00
_cell.angle_beta   90.00
_cell.angle_gamma   90.00
#
_symmetry.space_group_name_H-M   'P 1'
#
loop_
_entity.id
_entity.type
_entity.pdbx_description
1 polymer ?
#
loop_
_entity_poly.entity_id
_entity_poly.type
_entity_poly.pdbx_seq_one_letter_code
_entity_poly.pdbx_strand_id
1 'polypeptide(L)'
;VGKGMGGGRIVVRPPAGDAGDPVLIGNTVLYGATGGECFFAGAAGERFAVRNSGAKAVIESVGDHGCEYMTGGVVVVLGATGRNFAAGMSGGIAYVLDQDRKFSHRCNTGMVDLEQLAEADDLAELKRLVEAHAQRTGSPKAKELLANWKASTKKFVKVFPREYRRVLLQRKEREETTRREREATRA
;
A
#
# COMPACT_ATOMS: atom_id res chain seq x y z
N VAL A 1 -12.03 11.88 -2.19
CA VAL A 1 -12.61 10.73 -1.45
C VAL A 1 -11.78 10.45 -0.20
N GLY A 2 -12.39 10.27 0.97
CA GLY A 2 -11.68 9.88 2.21
C GLY A 2 -10.70 10.90 2.80
N LYS A 3 -10.86 12.21 2.53
CA LYS A 3 -10.02 13.27 3.13
C LYS A 3 -10.16 13.23 4.65
N GLY A 4 -9.04 13.18 5.39
CA GLY A 4 -9.04 13.18 6.85
C GLY A 4 -9.76 11.99 7.49
N MET A 5 -9.86 10.86 6.80
CA MET A 5 -10.53 9.67 7.33
C MET A 5 -9.79 9.13 8.57
N GLY A 6 -10.54 8.93 9.67
CA GLY A 6 -10.02 8.43 10.95
C GLY A 6 -10.46 7.00 11.31
N GLY A 7 -11.23 6.34 10.46
CA GLY A 7 -11.77 5.00 10.69
C GLY A 7 -12.86 4.63 9.66
N GLY A 8 -13.44 3.44 9.80
CA GLY A 8 -14.49 2.96 8.91
C GLY A 8 -13.96 2.41 7.58
N ARG A 9 -14.86 2.30 6.59
CA ARG A 9 -14.53 1.71 5.29
C ARG A 9 -15.21 2.43 4.12
N ILE A 10 -14.46 2.67 3.05
CA ILE A 10 -14.99 3.17 1.77
C ILE A 10 -14.74 2.12 0.68
N VAL A 11 -15.76 1.84 -0.12
CA VAL A 11 -15.66 0.92 -1.26
C VAL A 11 -16.22 1.62 -2.49
N VAL A 12 -15.42 1.72 -3.55
CA VAL A 12 -15.85 2.25 -4.85
C VAL A 12 -15.57 1.19 -5.90
N ARG A 13 -16.60 0.86 -6.69
CA ARG A 13 -16.54 -0.12 -7.76
C ARG A 13 -17.45 0.35 -8.90
N PRO A 14 -17.16 -0.05 -10.15
CA PRO A 14 -18.02 0.32 -11.25
C PRO A 14 -19.36 -0.45 -11.18
N PRO A 15 -20.39 -0.01 -11.93
CA PRO A 15 -21.62 -0.77 -12.11
C PRO A 15 -21.35 -2.17 -12.69
N ALA A 16 -22.30 -3.09 -12.53
CA ALA A 16 -22.18 -4.41 -13.12
C ALA A 16 -22.15 -4.33 -14.66
N GLY A 17 -21.23 -5.05 -15.30
CA GLY A 17 -21.09 -5.09 -16.76
C GLY A 17 -20.24 -3.97 -17.37
N ASP A 18 -19.75 -3.03 -16.57
CA ASP A 18 -18.80 -2.02 -17.02
C ASP A 18 -17.41 -2.65 -17.21
N ALA A 19 -17.04 -2.85 -18.47
CA ALA A 19 -15.79 -3.49 -18.87
C ALA A 19 -14.75 -2.43 -19.20
N GLY A 20 -13.67 -2.35 -18.41
CA GLY A 20 -12.55 -1.44 -18.68
C GLY A 20 -11.65 -1.21 -17.47
N ASP A 21 -10.80 -0.19 -17.57
CA ASP A 21 -9.99 0.35 -16.48
C ASP A 21 -10.45 1.79 -16.17
N PRO A 22 -11.65 1.97 -15.56
CA PRO A 22 -12.24 3.28 -15.39
C PRO A 22 -11.51 4.11 -14.33
N VAL A 23 -11.37 5.42 -14.57
CA VAL A 23 -11.00 6.37 -13.51
C VAL A 23 -12.22 6.62 -12.63
N LEU A 24 -12.26 6.02 -11.44
CA LEU A 24 -13.42 6.06 -10.55
C LEU A 24 -13.33 7.12 -9.47
N ILE A 25 -12.13 7.56 -9.13
CA ILE A 25 -11.90 8.55 -8.08
C ILE A 25 -10.91 9.61 -8.58
N GLY A 26 -11.16 10.86 -8.20
CA GLY A 26 -10.34 12.00 -8.62
C GLY A 26 -9.03 12.10 -7.84
N ASN A 27 -8.56 13.35 -7.68
CA ASN A 27 -7.26 13.65 -7.08
C ASN A 27 -7.32 13.71 -5.54
N THR A 28 -6.14 13.69 -4.90
CA THR A 28 -5.97 14.01 -3.47
C THR A 28 -6.82 13.13 -2.56
N VAL A 29 -7.00 11.87 -2.99
CA VAL A 29 -7.73 10.83 -2.24
C VAL A 29 -6.94 10.49 -0.99
N LEU A 30 -7.62 10.29 0.14
CA LEU A 30 -7.02 9.98 1.44
C LEU A 30 -6.04 11.03 1.97
N TYR A 31 -6.24 12.29 1.58
CA TYR A 31 -5.41 13.38 2.07
C TYR A 31 -5.38 13.43 3.60
N GLY A 32 -4.19 13.21 4.17
CA GLY A 32 -3.96 13.26 5.62
C GLY A 32 -4.55 12.09 6.42
N ALA A 33 -4.89 10.96 5.80
CA ALA A 33 -5.74 9.96 6.47
C ALA A 33 -5.04 9.27 7.66
N THR A 34 -5.72 9.09 8.79
CA THR A 34 -5.17 8.54 10.04
C THR A 34 -5.91 7.28 10.50
N GLY A 35 -6.77 6.69 9.66
CA GLY A 35 -7.27 5.34 9.90
C GLY A 35 -8.41 4.89 8.99
N GLY A 36 -8.63 3.58 8.97
CA GLY A 36 -9.70 2.88 8.23
C GLY A 36 -9.24 2.27 6.91
N GLU A 37 -10.18 1.66 6.18
CA GLU A 37 -9.90 0.84 4.99
C GLU A 37 -10.59 1.36 3.72
N CYS A 38 -9.89 1.38 2.59
CA CYS A 38 -10.44 1.84 1.32
C CYS A 38 -10.17 0.85 0.18
N PHE A 39 -11.19 0.53 -0.61
CA PHE A 39 -11.08 -0.41 -1.73
C PHE A 39 -11.68 0.20 -2.99
N PHE A 40 -10.87 0.36 -4.02
CA PHE A 40 -11.21 1.11 -5.23
C PHE A 40 -10.94 0.27 -6.48
N ALA A 41 -11.96 -0.35 -7.08
CA ALA A 41 -11.82 -1.20 -8.27
C ALA A 41 -11.77 -0.38 -9.56
N GLY A 42 -10.75 0.46 -9.67
CA GLY A 42 -10.48 1.31 -10.83
C GLY A 42 -9.28 2.22 -10.56
N ALA A 43 -9.07 3.19 -11.43
CA ALA A 43 -7.98 4.14 -11.33
C ALA A 43 -8.34 5.37 -10.47
N ALA A 44 -7.31 5.93 -9.84
CA ALA A 44 -7.34 7.24 -9.20
C ALA A 44 -6.59 8.27 -10.03
N GLY A 45 -6.96 9.54 -9.88
CA GLY A 45 -6.17 10.66 -10.36
C GLY A 45 -4.85 10.85 -9.61
N GLU A 46 -4.36 12.09 -9.60
CA GLU A 46 -3.07 12.46 -9.01
C GLU A 46 -3.13 12.53 -7.47
N ARG A 47 -1.95 12.47 -6.84
CA ARG A 47 -1.77 12.64 -5.38
C ARG A 47 -2.63 11.69 -4.56
N PHE A 48 -2.79 10.46 -5.03
CA PHE A 48 -3.45 9.42 -4.26
C PHE A 48 -2.67 9.13 -2.97
N ALA A 49 -3.37 9.08 -1.83
CA ALA A 49 -2.80 8.87 -0.50
C ALA A 49 -1.73 9.89 -0.08
N VAL A 50 -1.82 11.12 -0.59
CA VAL A 50 -0.94 12.21 -0.16
C VAL A 50 -1.09 12.46 1.34
N ARG A 51 0.02 12.51 2.07
CA ARG A 51 0.05 12.66 3.54
C ARG A 51 -0.74 11.59 4.32
N ASN A 52 -1.02 10.43 3.72
CA ASN A 52 -1.61 9.32 4.47
C ASN A 52 -0.71 8.95 5.66
N SER A 53 -1.32 8.83 6.83
CA SER A 53 -0.70 8.64 8.14
C SER A 53 -1.25 7.41 8.88
N GLY A 54 -2.19 6.65 8.28
CA GLY A 54 -2.78 5.49 8.96
C GLY A 54 -3.86 4.70 8.21
N ALA A 55 -4.38 5.19 7.07
CA ALA A 55 -5.36 4.42 6.31
C ALA A 55 -4.71 3.28 5.52
N LYS A 56 -5.46 2.19 5.35
CA LYS A 56 -5.13 1.09 4.45
C LYS A 56 -5.95 1.21 3.17
N ALA A 57 -5.31 1.13 2.00
CA ALA A 57 -6.00 1.29 0.73
C ALA A 57 -5.55 0.27 -0.32
N VAL A 58 -6.48 -0.19 -1.15
CA VAL A 58 -6.21 -0.98 -2.35
C VAL A 58 -6.86 -0.30 -3.55
N ILE A 59 -6.06 0.01 -4.57
CA ILE A 59 -6.43 0.74 -5.78
C ILE A 59 -5.87 0.01 -7.01
N GLU A 60 -6.52 0.09 -8.16
CA GLU A 60 -6.05 -0.62 -9.35
C GLU A 60 -5.01 0.14 -10.17
N SER A 61 -5.04 1.48 -10.19
CA SER A 61 -4.02 2.33 -10.81
C SER A 61 -4.04 3.72 -10.16
N VAL A 62 -2.93 4.45 -10.21
CA VAL A 62 -2.83 5.83 -9.67
C VAL A 62 -2.10 6.76 -10.65
N GLY A 63 -2.47 8.04 -10.65
CA GLY A 63 -1.75 9.09 -11.37
C GLY A 63 -0.42 9.48 -10.73
N ASP A 64 0.10 10.65 -11.12
CA ASP A 64 1.37 11.20 -10.61
C ASP A 64 1.30 11.51 -9.10
N HIS A 65 2.45 11.49 -8.44
CA HIS A 65 2.61 11.84 -7.01
C HIS A 65 1.85 10.93 -6.03
N GLY A 66 1.63 9.66 -6.39
CA GLY A 66 1.07 8.67 -5.46
C GLY A 66 1.93 8.52 -4.19
N CYS A 67 1.28 8.40 -3.03
CA CYS A 67 1.92 8.27 -1.71
C CYS A 67 2.88 9.41 -1.32
N GLU A 68 2.75 10.58 -1.96
CA GLU A 68 3.58 11.74 -1.62
C GLU A 68 3.39 12.15 -0.15
N TYR A 69 4.49 12.38 0.58
CA TYR A 69 4.50 12.72 2.01
C TYR A 69 3.76 11.74 2.93
N MET A 70 3.55 10.48 2.50
CA MET A 70 2.95 9.46 3.35
C MET A 70 3.87 9.14 4.54
N THR A 71 3.28 9.11 5.74
CA THR A 71 3.96 8.92 7.03
C THR A 71 3.46 7.68 7.78
N GLY A 72 2.41 7.01 7.29
CA GLY A 72 1.84 5.83 7.90
C GLY A 72 0.73 5.20 7.06
N GLY A 73 0.28 4.01 7.46
CA GLY A 73 -0.72 3.23 6.74
C GLY A 73 -0.10 2.27 5.70
N VAL A 74 -0.97 1.64 4.90
CA VAL A 74 -0.59 0.67 3.87
C VAL A 74 -1.31 0.97 2.56
N VAL A 75 -0.59 1.10 1.45
CA VAL A 75 -1.19 1.32 0.13
C VAL A 75 -0.82 0.18 -0.81
N VAL A 76 -1.81 -0.44 -1.44
CA VAL A 76 -1.61 -1.47 -2.47
C VAL A 76 -2.10 -0.92 -3.80
N VAL A 77 -1.22 -0.91 -4.81
CA VAL A 77 -1.55 -0.54 -6.19
C VAL A 77 -1.46 -1.79 -7.06
N LEU A 78 -2.59 -2.23 -7.62
CA LEU A 78 -2.68 -3.46 -8.42
C LEU A 78 -2.33 -3.25 -9.90
N GLY A 79 -1.80 -2.10 -10.27
CA GLY A 79 -1.55 -1.74 -11.67
C GLY A 79 -0.65 -0.52 -11.78
N ALA A 80 -0.86 0.28 -12.83
CA ALA A 80 0.08 1.33 -13.22
C ALA A 80 0.12 2.49 -12.20
N THR A 81 1.31 3.06 -12.04
CA THR A 81 1.50 4.33 -11.32
C THR A 81 1.89 5.44 -12.29
N GLY A 82 1.63 6.69 -11.89
CA GLY A 82 2.28 7.86 -12.47
C GLY A 82 3.69 8.08 -11.93
N ARG A 83 4.27 9.23 -12.29
CA ARG A 83 5.62 9.68 -11.93
C ARG A 83 5.71 10.18 -10.50
N ASN A 84 6.94 10.29 -10.01
CA ASN A 84 7.28 10.86 -8.70
C ASN A 84 6.54 10.18 -7.52
N PHE A 85 6.27 8.88 -7.66
CA PHE A 85 5.64 8.09 -6.61
C PHE A 85 6.54 8.04 -5.35
N ALA A 86 5.93 8.15 -4.17
CA ALA A 86 6.59 8.13 -2.85
C ALA A 86 7.56 9.29 -2.56
N ALA A 87 7.47 10.41 -3.30
CA ALA A 87 8.25 11.60 -2.98
C ALA A 87 7.94 12.10 -1.56
N GLY A 88 8.99 12.29 -0.74
CA GLY A 88 8.86 12.70 0.66
C GLY A 88 8.17 11.67 1.57
N MET A 89 7.96 10.42 1.12
CA MET A 89 7.38 9.37 1.94
C MET A 89 8.36 8.97 3.05
N SER A 90 7.96 9.18 4.30
CA SER A 90 8.80 8.94 5.48
C SER A 90 8.27 7.81 6.37
N GLY A 91 7.06 7.30 6.12
CA GLY A 91 6.50 6.18 6.85
C GLY A 91 5.33 5.47 6.18
N GLY A 92 4.97 4.31 6.76
CA GLY A 92 4.05 3.36 6.14
C GLY A 92 4.72 2.49 5.07
N ILE A 93 3.93 1.64 4.40
CA ILE A 93 4.39 0.72 3.35
C ILE A 93 3.50 0.88 2.11
N ALA A 94 4.10 0.85 0.92
CA ALA A 94 3.34 0.66 -0.31
C ALA A 94 3.77 -0.61 -1.05
N TYR A 95 2.81 -1.33 -1.61
CA TYR A 95 3.02 -2.49 -2.47
C TYR A 95 2.50 -2.16 -3.86
N VAL A 96 3.38 -2.22 -4.86
CA VAL A 96 3.03 -1.85 -6.24
C VAL A 96 3.24 -3.06 -7.14
N LEU A 97 2.21 -3.41 -7.91
CA LEU A 97 2.33 -4.44 -8.95
C LEU A 97 3.07 -3.88 -10.17
N ASP A 98 4.35 -4.19 -10.29
CA ASP A 98 5.23 -3.71 -11.36
C ASP A 98 5.20 -4.66 -12.58
N GLN A 99 4.09 -4.62 -13.33
CA GLN A 99 3.89 -5.52 -14.48
C GLN A 99 4.90 -5.26 -15.62
N ASP A 100 5.28 -4.01 -15.83
CA ASP A 100 6.16 -3.57 -16.92
C ASP A 100 7.64 -3.51 -16.52
N ARG A 101 7.96 -3.76 -15.24
CA ARG A 101 9.31 -3.65 -14.65
C ARG A 101 9.92 -2.25 -14.78
N LYS A 102 9.08 -1.22 -14.86
CA LYS A 102 9.49 0.18 -15.03
C LYS A 102 9.10 1.05 -13.84
N PHE A 103 8.54 0.47 -12.77
CA PHE A 103 8.15 1.24 -11.59
C PHE A 103 9.31 2.02 -10.98
N SER A 104 10.53 1.50 -11.01
CA SER A 104 11.73 2.19 -10.52
C SER A 104 11.97 3.56 -11.17
N HIS A 105 11.63 3.73 -12.46
CA HIS A 105 11.73 5.02 -13.16
C HIS A 105 10.64 6.01 -12.78
N ARG A 106 9.53 5.51 -12.20
CA ARG A 106 8.38 6.30 -11.77
C ARG A 106 8.43 6.64 -10.28
N CYS A 107 9.27 5.96 -9.51
CA CYS A 107 9.39 6.16 -8.08
C CYS A 107 10.52 7.14 -7.72
N ASN A 108 10.25 8.04 -6.78
CA ASN A 108 11.24 8.90 -6.17
C ASN A 108 11.93 8.15 -5.02
N THR A 109 13.18 7.75 -5.22
CA THR A 109 13.97 6.94 -4.27
C THR A 109 14.78 7.77 -3.27
N GLY A 110 14.49 9.09 -3.16
CA GLY A 110 15.21 9.99 -2.27
C GLY A 110 15.15 9.57 -0.80
N MET A 111 14.00 9.06 -0.33
CA MET A 111 13.79 8.65 1.06
C MET A 111 13.37 7.17 1.22
N VAL A 112 13.12 6.48 0.12
CA VAL A 112 12.58 5.12 0.12
C VAL A 112 13.50 4.16 -0.61
N ASP A 113 13.48 2.91 -0.19
CA ASP A 113 14.07 1.78 -0.92
C ASP A 113 12.96 1.00 -1.63
N LEU A 114 13.33 0.42 -2.77
CA LEU A 114 12.50 -0.52 -3.52
C LEU A 114 13.01 -1.94 -3.26
N GLU A 115 12.17 -2.77 -2.69
CA GLU A 115 12.51 -4.14 -2.32
C GLU A 115 11.63 -5.15 -3.04
N GLN A 116 12.20 -6.32 -3.29
CA GLN A 116 11.40 -7.47 -3.68
C GLN A 116 10.63 -7.99 -2.47
N LEU A 117 9.37 -8.37 -2.70
CA LEU A 117 8.52 -8.92 -1.65
C LEU A 117 8.97 -10.35 -1.27
N ALA A 118 9.67 -10.48 -0.14
CA ALA A 118 10.20 -11.76 0.34
C ALA A 118 9.71 -12.14 1.75
N GLU A 119 9.46 -11.15 2.62
CA GLU A 119 9.09 -11.39 4.02
C GLU A 119 7.68 -11.97 4.16
N ALA A 120 7.53 -12.97 5.03
CA ALA A 120 6.27 -13.67 5.24
C ALA A 120 5.15 -12.75 5.73
N ASP A 121 5.46 -11.82 6.63
CA ASP A 121 4.50 -10.86 7.18
C ASP A 121 3.98 -9.89 6.10
N ASP A 122 4.88 -9.41 5.24
CA ASP A 122 4.50 -8.53 4.13
C ASP A 122 3.63 -9.27 3.10
N LEU A 123 3.99 -10.52 2.78
CA LEU A 123 3.20 -11.40 1.90
C LEU A 123 1.80 -11.66 2.47
N ALA A 124 1.70 -11.90 3.78
CA ALA A 124 0.42 -12.13 4.46
C ALA A 124 -0.45 -10.87 4.46
N GLU A 125 0.11 -9.70 4.79
CA GLU A 125 -0.64 -8.44 4.81
C GLU A 125 -1.09 -8.04 3.39
N LEU A 126 -0.22 -8.18 2.39
CA LEU A 126 -0.61 -7.94 1.00
C LEU A 126 -1.74 -8.88 0.57
N LYS A 127 -1.62 -10.19 0.84
CA LYS A 127 -2.66 -11.17 0.48
C LYS A 127 -3.99 -10.80 1.12
N ARG A 128 -3.99 -10.49 2.41
CA ARG A 128 -5.20 -10.09 3.17
C ARG A 128 -5.87 -8.88 2.54
N LEU A 129 -5.10 -7.87 2.14
CA LEU A 129 -5.64 -6.66 1.52
C LEU A 129 -6.21 -6.94 0.12
N VAL A 130 -5.54 -7.76 -0.70
CA VAL A 130 -6.03 -8.14 -2.03
C VAL A 130 -7.27 -9.03 -1.94
N GLU A 131 -7.33 -9.97 -1.00
CA GLU A 131 -8.52 -10.77 -0.71
C GLU A 131 -9.70 -9.90 -0.28
N ALA A 132 -9.47 -8.97 0.66
CA ALA A 132 -10.49 -8.02 1.07
C ALA A 132 -10.96 -7.16 -0.11
N HIS A 133 -10.04 -6.69 -0.96
CA HIS A 133 -10.40 -5.97 -2.18
C HIS A 133 -11.31 -6.81 -3.08
N ALA A 134 -10.90 -8.04 -3.43
CA ALA A 134 -11.69 -8.93 -4.28
C ALA A 134 -13.09 -9.21 -3.71
N GLN A 135 -13.20 -9.44 -2.40
CA GLN A 135 -14.47 -9.68 -1.71
C GLN A 135 -15.38 -8.44 -1.72
N ARG A 136 -14.83 -7.24 -1.53
CA ARG A 136 -15.62 -6.01 -1.40
C ARG A 136 -15.99 -5.37 -2.72
N THR A 137 -15.09 -5.44 -3.71
CA THR A 137 -15.30 -4.78 -5.00
C THR A 137 -15.77 -5.72 -6.09
N GLY A 138 -15.52 -7.03 -5.92
CA GLY A 138 -15.70 -8.01 -6.98
C GLY A 138 -14.64 -7.95 -8.08
N SER A 139 -13.57 -7.15 -7.90
CA SER A 139 -12.52 -6.87 -8.90
C SER A 139 -12.03 -8.13 -9.60
N PRO A 140 -12.19 -8.22 -10.94
CA PRO A 140 -11.62 -9.31 -11.74
C PRO A 140 -10.10 -9.38 -11.60
N LYS A 141 -9.41 -8.22 -11.60
CA LYS A 141 -7.96 -8.12 -11.47
C LYS A 141 -7.47 -8.71 -10.15
N ALA A 142 -8.11 -8.36 -9.03
CA ALA A 142 -7.75 -8.94 -7.73
C ALA A 142 -8.00 -10.46 -7.68
N LYS A 143 -9.11 -10.94 -8.26
CA LYS A 143 -9.40 -12.38 -8.36
C LYS A 143 -8.35 -13.13 -9.18
N GLU A 144 -7.94 -12.58 -10.31
CA GLU A 144 -6.88 -13.15 -11.15
C GLU A 144 -5.54 -13.21 -10.41
N LEU A 145 -5.17 -12.12 -9.73
CA LEU A 145 -3.94 -12.08 -8.94
C LEU A 145 -3.92 -13.15 -7.85
N LEU A 146 -5.05 -13.38 -7.17
CA LEU A 146 -5.20 -14.40 -6.14
C LEU A 146 -5.18 -15.82 -6.71
N ALA A 147 -5.78 -16.05 -7.88
CA ALA A 147 -5.72 -17.34 -8.56
C ALA A 147 -4.28 -17.74 -8.91
N ASN A 148 -3.44 -16.76 -9.26
CA ASN A 148 -2.04 -16.97 -9.62
C ASN A 148 -1.05 -16.44 -8.55
N TRP A 149 -1.43 -16.50 -7.26
CA TRP A 149 -0.76 -15.77 -6.18
C TRP A 149 0.77 -15.89 -6.17
N LYS A 150 1.31 -17.12 -6.21
CA LYS A 150 2.77 -17.36 -6.16
C LYS A 150 3.55 -16.70 -7.32
N ALA A 151 2.92 -16.56 -8.49
CA ALA A 151 3.53 -15.90 -9.64
C ALA A 151 3.33 -14.39 -9.57
N SER A 152 2.14 -13.94 -9.15
CA SER A 152 1.79 -12.54 -8.98
C SER A 152 2.69 -11.84 -7.96
N THR A 153 2.97 -12.45 -6.81
CA THR A 153 3.80 -11.85 -5.74
C THR A 153 5.21 -11.49 -6.19
N LYS A 154 5.79 -12.25 -7.15
CA LYS A 154 7.12 -11.97 -7.70
C LYS A 154 7.19 -10.66 -8.49
N LYS A 155 6.04 -10.13 -8.91
CA LYS A 155 5.92 -8.86 -9.64
C LYS A 155 5.63 -7.67 -8.71
N PHE A 156 5.41 -7.91 -7.42
CA PHE A 156 5.21 -6.82 -6.47
C PHE A 156 6.55 -6.24 -6.02
N VAL A 157 6.61 -4.92 -6.01
CA VAL A 157 7.68 -4.14 -5.42
C VAL A 157 7.15 -3.53 -4.12
N LYS A 158 7.91 -3.70 -3.05
CA LYS A 158 7.67 -3.03 -1.77
C LYS A 158 8.42 -1.70 -1.76
N VAL A 159 7.71 -0.62 -1.45
CA VAL A 159 8.28 0.71 -1.20
C VAL A 159 8.40 0.88 0.30
N PHE A 160 9.64 1.00 0.78
CA PHE A 160 9.94 1.03 2.21
C PHE A 160 10.77 2.27 2.56
N PRO A 161 10.20 3.25 3.29
CA PRO A 161 10.94 4.41 3.76
C PRO A 161 12.07 4.01 4.72
N ARG A 162 13.28 4.54 4.47
CA ARG A 162 14.49 4.23 5.27
C ARG A 162 14.32 4.61 6.73
N GLU A 163 13.72 5.77 6.98
CA GLU A 163 13.46 6.27 8.33
C GLU A 163 12.50 5.35 9.10
N TYR A 164 11.43 4.92 8.43
CA TYR A 164 10.47 3.99 9.01
C TYR A 164 11.10 2.63 9.33
N ARG A 165 11.93 2.10 8.43
CA ARG A 165 12.70 0.88 8.68
C ARG A 165 13.57 1.00 9.92
N ARG A 166 14.30 2.11 10.06
CA ARG A 166 15.17 2.38 11.22
C ARG A 166 14.37 2.32 12.52
N VAL A 167 13.21 2.99 12.56
CA VAL A 167 12.34 2.99 13.74
C VAL A 167 11.80 1.59 14.06
N LEU A 168 11.43 0.79 13.05
CA LEU A 168 10.94 -0.57 13.26
C LEU A 168 12.03 -1.50 13.83
N LEU A 169 13.26 -1.41 13.34
CA LEU A 169 14.38 -2.20 13.84
C LEU A 169 14.70 -1.85 15.31
N GLN A 170 14.79 -0.56 15.63
CA GLN A 170 15.01 -0.11 17.00
C GLN A 170 13.93 -0.58 17.98
N ARG A 171 12.67 -0.65 17.53
CA ARG A 171 11.57 -1.19 18.36
C ARG A 171 11.73 -2.68 18.61
N LYS A 172 12.05 -3.46 17.58
CA LYS A 172 12.30 -4.90 17.72
C LYS A 172 13.45 -5.19 18.69
N GLU A 173 14.57 -4.49 18.56
CA GLU A 173 15.73 -4.63 19.46
C GLU A 173 15.37 -4.32 20.91
N ARG A 174 14.60 -3.25 21.15
CA ARG A 174 14.11 -2.89 22.49
C ARG A 174 13.17 -3.96 23.05
N GLU A 175 12.22 -4.45 22.26
CA GLU A 175 11.28 -5.50 22.67
C GLU A 175 12.01 -6.80 23.04
N GLU A 176 13.01 -7.21 22.26
CA GLU A 176 13.84 -8.37 22.55
C GLU A 176 14.66 -8.20 23.82
N THR A 177 15.24 -7.01 24.03
CA THR A 177 15.99 -6.68 25.25
C THR A 177 15.08 -6.76 26.48
N THR A 178 13.91 -6.10 26.43
CA THR A 178 12.91 -6.17 27.51
C THR A 178 12.40 -7.59 27.76
N ARG A 179 12.25 -8.42 26.72
CA ARG A 179 11.86 -9.83 26.89
C ARG A 179 12.93 -10.61 27.65
N ARG A 180 14.20 -10.48 27.26
CA ARG A 180 15.33 -11.15 27.92
C ARG A 180 15.48 -10.75 29.39
N GLU A 181 15.32 -9.47 29.71
CA GLU A 181 15.37 -8.96 31.09
C GLU A 181 14.24 -9.54 31.97
N ARG A 182 13.02 -9.66 31.42
CA ARG A 182 11.87 -10.26 32.11
C ARG A 182 12.06 -11.75 32.36
N GLU A 183 12.68 -12.46 31.43
CA GLU A 183 13.00 -13.88 31.58
C GLU A 183 14.09 -14.08 32.65
N ALA A 184 15.13 -13.23 32.66
CA ALA A 184 16.21 -13.28 33.66
C ALA A 184 15.72 -12.96 35.08
N THR A 185 14.76 -12.03 35.24
CA THR A 185 14.19 -11.68 36.56
C THR A 185 13.21 -12.75 37.10
N ARG A 186 12.76 -13.68 36.24
CA ARG A 186 11.81 -14.75 36.61
C ARG A 186 12.50 -16.10 36.92
N ALA A 187 13.80 -16.20 36.66
CA ALA A 187 14.64 -17.35 36.99
C ALA A 187 15.31 -17.15 38.36
#